data_AF-A0A7C4NCU3-F1
#
_entry.id   AF-A0A7C4NCU3-F1
#
_cell.length_a   1.000
_cell.length_b   1.000
_cell.length_c   1.000
_cell.angle_alpha   90.00
_cell.angle_beta   90.00
_cell.angle_gamma   90.00
#
_symmetry.space_group_name_H-M   'P 1'
#
loop_
_entity.id
_entity.type
_entity.pdbx_description
1 polymer ?
#
loop_
_entity_poly.entity_id
_entity_poly.type
_entity_poly.pdbx_seq_one_letter_code
_entity_poly.pdbx_strand_id
1 'polypeptide(L)'
;YYIGRWADEPIVRRFIRRYGKFFLLSESDIDRALTAFARHGQAIVFFGRLIPIIRSLISLPAGMQRMPMLKFLFFTTLGATLWNIALLVGGVILGTNWDQILGLVRQYETLTLIVLIVLVVIFVAVRLRERRRKRAASPAAD
;
A
#
# COMPACT_ATOMS: atom_id res chain seq x y z
N TYR A 1 5.04 -11.61 9.41
CA TYR A 1 5.95 -11.68 10.56
C TYR A 1 6.97 -12.81 10.39
N TYR A 2 6.59 -14.10 10.46
CA TYR A 2 7.56 -15.20 10.34
C TYR A 2 8.33 -15.24 9.01
N ILE A 3 7.70 -14.88 7.89
CA ILE A 3 8.39 -14.72 6.60
C ILE A 3 9.51 -13.68 6.70
N GLY A 4 9.28 -12.52 7.34
CA GLY A 4 10.33 -11.52 7.56
C GLY A 4 11.36 -11.94 8.61
N ARG A 5 10.98 -12.82 9.56
CA ARG A 5 11.90 -13.37 10.58
C ARG A 5 12.82 -14.45 10.02
N TRP A 6 12.36 -15.18 9.01
CA TRP A 6 13.06 -16.30 8.38
C TRP A 6 13.74 -15.90 7.06
N ALA A 7 13.23 -14.87 6.38
CA ALA A 7 13.90 -14.27 5.23
C ALA A 7 15.12 -13.50 5.71
N ASP A 8 16.28 -14.16 5.63
CA ASP A 8 17.57 -13.48 5.74
C ASP A 8 17.63 -12.33 4.73
N GLU A 9 18.28 -11.23 5.13
CA GLU A 9 18.52 -10.02 4.35
C GLU A 9 18.81 -10.27 2.84
N PRO A 10 19.65 -11.26 2.45
CA PRO A 10 19.88 -11.63 1.05
C PRO A 10 18.65 -12.11 0.27
N ILE A 11 17.69 -12.80 0.90
CA ILE A 11 16.46 -13.29 0.23
C ILE A 11 15.54 -12.11 -0.10
N VAL A 12 15.39 -11.18 0.84
CA VAL A 12 14.60 -9.96 0.65
C VAL A 12 15.22 -9.07 -0.44
N ARG A 13 16.54 -8.84 -0.37
CA ARG A 13 17.29 -8.09 -1.40
C ARG A 13 17.18 -8.75 -2.78
N ARG A 14 17.27 -10.08 -2.88
CA ARG A 14 17.11 -10.82 -4.14
C ARG A 14 15.69 -10.69 -4.70
N PHE A 15 14.66 -10.74 -3.85
CA PHE A 15 13.28 -10.56 -4.27
C PHE A 15 13.04 -9.14 -4.82
N ILE A 16 13.64 -8.14 -4.19
CA ILE A 16 13.50 -6.73 -4.59
C ILE A 16 14.32 -6.40 -5.83
N ARG A 17 15.50 -6.98 -6.02
CA ARG A 17 16.18 -6.90 -7.32
C ARG A 17 15.35 -7.47 -8.47
N ARG A 18 14.56 -8.52 -8.20
CA ARG A 18 13.75 -9.20 -9.22
C ARG A 18 12.39 -8.53 -9.46
N TYR A 19 11.75 -8.01 -8.41
CA TYR A 19 10.36 -7.49 -8.46
C TYR A 19 10.22 -6.03 -8.04
N GLY A 20 11.26 -5.39 -7.50
CA GLY A 20 11.24 -4.02 -6.99
C GLY A 20 10.90 -2.99 -8.06
N LYS A 21 11.29 -3.22 -9.33
CA LYS A 21 10.86 -2.39 -10.48
C LYS A 21 9.34 -2.37 -10.69
N PHE A 22 8.63 -3.42 -10.30
CA PHE A 22 7.17 -3.48 -10.40
C PHE A 22 6.49 -2.67 -9.29
N PHE A 23 7.14 -2.59 -8.12
CA PHE A 23 6.64 -1.86 -6.95
C PHE A 23 7.28 -0.48 -6.76
N LEU A 24 8.13 -0.03 -7.69
CA LEU A 24 8.93 1.21 -7.57
C LEU A 24 9.77 1.27 -6.28
N LEU A 25 10.20 0.11 -5.77
CA LEU A 25 10.98 -0.02 -4.54
C LEU A 25 12.45 -0.26 -4.86
N SER A 26 13.34 0.54 -4.25
CA SER A 26 14.80 0.34 -4.31
C SER A 26 15.33 -0.38 -3.06
N GLU A 27 16.54 -0.93 -3.15
CA GLU A 27 17.22 -1.48 -1.96
C GLU A 27 17.44 -0.40 -0.88
N SER A 28 17.72 0.85 -1.28
CA SER A 28 17.90 1.94 -0.32
C SER A 28 16.63 2.31 0.44
N ASP A 29 15.44 2.07 -0.13
CA ASP A 29 14.17 2.32 0.55
C ASP A 29 13.94 1.29 1.66
N ILE A 30 14.39 0.05 1.45
CA ILE A 30 14.34 -1.02 2.45
C ILE A 30 15.28 -0.69 3.62
N ASP A 31 16.51 -0.27 3.32
CA ASP A 31 17.48 0.09 4.36
C ASP A 31 16.98 1.26 5.21
N ARG A 32 16.36 2.25 4.57
CA ARG A 32 15.68 3.36 5.26
C ARG A 32 14.51 2.87 6.11
N ALA A 33 13.66 2.00 5.57
CA ALA A 33 12.53 1.44 6.29
C ALA A 33 12.97 0.60 7.50
N LEU A 34 14.00 -0.24 7.36
CA LEU A 34 14.56 -1.05 8.43
C LEU A 34 15.21 -0.20 9.50
N THR A 35 15.94 0.86 9.13
CA THR A 35 16.55 1.82 10.06
C THR A 35 15.48 2.60 10.84
N ALA A 36 14.45 3.06 10.14
CA ALA A 36 13.31 3.74 10.77
C ALA A 36 12.57 2.78 11.73
N PHE A 37 12.39 1.52 11.32
CA PHE A 37 11.77 0.49 12.16
C PHE A 37 12.62 0.12 13.38
N ALA A 38 13.95 0.09 13.26
CA ALA A 38 14.85 -0.11 14.39
C ALA A 38 14.69 0.99 15.45
N ARG A 39 14.50 2.25 15.02
CA ARG A 39 14.31 3.39 15.94
C ARG A 39 12.88 3.52 16.48
N HIS A 40 11.85 3.30 15.65
CA HIS A 40 10.46 3.63 15.96
C HIS A 40 9.46 2.48 15.72
N GLY A 41 9.91 1.22 15.74
CA GLY A 41 9.10 0.06 15.33
C GLY A 41 7.73 -0.05 16.01
N GLN A 42 7.61 0.33 17.28
CA GLN A 42 6.33 0.34 18.00
C GLN A 42 5.33 1.35 17.43
N ALA A 43 5.79 2.61 17.25
CA ALA A 43 4.98 3.66 16.66
C ALA A 43 4.63 3.34 15.20
N ILE A 44 5.57 2.79 14.44
CA ILE A 44 5.34 2.37 13.05
C ILE A 44 4.30 1.26 12.96
N VAL A 45 4.31 0.29 13.88
CA VAL A 45 3.28 -0.77 13.93
C VAL A 45 1.92 -0.18 14.30
N PHE A 46 1.86 0.75 15.25
CA PHE A 46 0.61 1.37 15.68
C PHE A 46 0.00 2.28 14.60
N PHE A 47 0.73 3.31 14.16
CA PHE A 47 0.24 4.27 13.18
C PHE A 47 0.16 3.69 11.76
N GLY A 48 1.08 2.78 11.41
CA GLY A 48 1.04 2.13 10.10
C GLY A 48 -0.22 1.28 9.89
N ARG A 49 -0.91 0.87 10.96
CA ARG A 49 -2.22 0.17 10.84
C ARG A 49 -3.36 1.07 10.38
N LEU A 50 -3.21 2.39 10.54
CA LEU A 50 -4.13 3.42 10.06
C LEU A 50 -3.97 3.68 8.55
N ILE A 51 -2.83 3.31 7.96
CA ILE A 51 -2.52 3.54 6.54
C ILE A 51 -2.60 2.19 5.78
N PRO A 52 -3.57 1.99 4.86
CA PRO A 52 -3.85 0.69 4.23
C PRO A 52 -2.64 0.05 3.51
N ILE A 53 -1.85 0.84 2.80
CA ILE A 53 -0.66 0.34 2.08
C ILE A 53 0.41 -0.13 3.08
N ILE A 54 0.63 0.66 4.12
CA ILE A 54 1.68 0.40 5.12
C ILE A 54 1.30 -0.80 5.99
N ARG A 55 0.02 -0.97 6.35
CA ARG A 55 -0.51 -2.11 7.11
C ARG A 55 0.01 -3.47 6.62
N SER A 56 0.02 -3.69 5.29
CA SER A 56 0.46 -4.95 4.67
C SER A 56 1.97 -5.13 4.79
N LEU A 57 2.71 -4.03 4.69
CA LEU A 57 4.17 -4.00 4.66
C LEU A 57 4.80 -4.09 6.05
N ILE A 58 4.16 -3.60 7.13
CA ILE A 58 4.69 -3.61 8.51
C ILE A 58 5.14 -5.00 8.99
N SER A 59 4.47 -6.05 8.52
CA SER A 59 4.73 -7.43 8.93
C SER A 59 6.09 -7.99 8.48
N LEU A 60 6.72 -7.38 7.46
CA LEU A 60 8.04 -7.73 6.93
C LEU A 60 9.19 -7.15 7.79
N PRO A 61 9.34 -5.81 7.94
CA PRO A 61 10.39 -5.22 8.74
C PRO A 61 10.26 -5.58 10.23
N ALA A 62 9.03 -5.79 10.75
CA ALA A 62 8.84 -6.28 12.12
C ALA A 62 9.45 -7.67 12.34
N GLY A 63 9.36 -8.55 11.33
CA GLY A 63 9.99 -9.87 11.37
C GLY A 63 11.52 -9.78 11.24
N MET A 64 12.01 -8.95 10.30
CA MET A 64 13.44 -8.78 10.04
C MET A 64 14.18 -8.19 11.23
N GLN A 65 13.57 -7.23 11.93
CA GLN A 65 14.11 -6.63 13.17
C GLN A 65 13.85 -7.50 14.42
N ARG A 66 13.34 -8.73 14.26
CA ARG A 66 13.06 -9.69 15.35
C ARG A 66 12.27 -9.09 16.52
N MET A 67 11.30 -8.21 16.22
CA MET A 67 10.49 -7.55 17.25
C MET A 67 9.73 -8.59 18.09
N PRO A 68 9.75 -8.54 19.43
CA PRO A 68 9.04 -9.51 20.26
C PRO A 68 7.57 -9.65 19.85
N MET A 69 7.12 -10.88 19.61
CA MET A 69 5.80 -11.15 19.04
C MET A 69 4.66 -10.58 19.89
N LEU A 70 4.79 -10.63 21.22
CA LEU A 70 3.84 -10.02 22.14
C LEU A 70 3.72 -8.51 21.94
N LYS A 71 4.84 -7.80 21.78
CA LYS A 71 4.83 -6.35 21.51
C LYS A 71 4.19 -6.06 20.16
N PHE A 72 4.56 -6.82 19.12
CA PHE A 72 3.99 -6.66 17.78
C PHE A 72 2.47 -6.85 17.79
N LEU A 73 1.99 -7.88 18.48
CA LEU A 73 0.55 -8.17 18.59
C LEU A 73 -0.16 -7.07 19.38
N PHE A 74 0.40 -6.65 20.52
CA PHE A 74 -0.18 -5.58 21.33
C PHE A 74 -0.37 -4.27 20.56
N PHE A 75 0.67 -3.77 19.90
CA PHE A 75 0.59 -2.54 19.10
C PHE A 75 -0.30 -2.70 17.85
N THR A 76 -0.29 -3.89 17.24
CA THR A 76 -1.20 -4.21 16.12
C THR A 76 -2.65 -4.15 16.56
N THR A 77 -2.99 -4.79 17.67
CA THR A 77 -4.35 -4.84 18.20
C THR A 77 -4.81 -3.45 18.59
N LEU A 78 -3.98 -2.67 19.30
CA LEU A 78 -4.31 -1.28 19.63
C LEU A 78 -4.57 -0.42 18.40
N GLY A 79 -3.67 -0.47 17.41
CA GLY A 79 -3.83 0.31 16.17
C GLY A 79 -5.05 -0.12 15.36
N ALA A 80 -5.32 -1.42 15.30
CA ALA A 80 -6.50 -1.95 14.60
C ALA A 80 -7.80 -1.57 15.31
N THR A 81 -7.86 -1.68 16.64
CA THR A 81 -9.03 -1.27 17.42
C THR A 81 -9.30 0.22 17.24
N LEU A 82 -8.29 1.08 17.35
CA LEU A 82 -8.46 2.52 17.13
C LEU A 82 -8.98 2.83 15.72
N TRP A 83 -8.40 2.19 14.71
CA TRP A 83 -8.86 2.35 13.32
C TRP A 83 -10.31 1.92 13.13
N ASN A 84 -10.69 0.76 13.69
CA ASN A 84 -12.06 0.26 13.60
C ASN A 84 -13.05 1.17 14.32
N ILE A 85 -12.68 1.74 15.46
CA ILE A 85 -13.51 2.74 16.16
C ILE A 85 -13.67 3.98 15.28
N ALA A 86 -12.59 4.48 14.66
CA ALA A 86 -12.65 5.62 13.76
C ALA A 86 -13.58 5.35 12.56
N LEU A 87 -13.49 4.16 11.95
CA LEU A 87 -14.39 3.74 10.88
C LEU A 87 -15.84 3.58 11.35
N LEU A 88 -16.06 3.03 12.54
CA LEU A 88 -17.39 2.88 13.12
C LEU A 88 -18.05 4.24 13.33
N VAL A 89 -17.35 5.16 14.00
CA VAL A 89 -17.84 6.52 14.26
C VAL A 89 -18.06 7.27 12.94
N GLY A 90 -17.09 7.20 12.02
CA GLY A 90 -17.23 7.78 10.68
C GLY A 90 -18.44 7.22 9.93
N GLY A 91 -18.65 5.91 9.99
CA GLY A 91 -19.79 5.23 9.39
C GLY A 91 -21.12 5.59 10.02
N VAL A 92 -21.18 5.73 11.35
CA VAL A 92 -22.39 6.19 12.07
C VAL A 92 -22.74 7.62 11.66
N ILE A 93 -21.76 8.54 11.63
CA ILE A 93 -21.98 9.93 11.19
C ILE A 93 -22.41 9.98 9.73
N LEU A 94 -21.82 9.16 8.86
CA LEU A 94 -22.22 9.06 7.46
C LEU A 94 -23.65 8.51 7.31
N GLY A 95 -23.99 7.49 8.10
CA GLY A 95 -25.29 6.83 8.08
C GLY A 95 -26.42 7.71 8.60
N THR A 96 -26.18 8.53 9.64
CA THR A 96 -27.18 9.47 10.15
C THR A 96 -27.45 10.63 9.20
N ASN A 97 -26.51 10.95 8.31
CA ASN A 97 -26.64 12.00 7.28
C ASN A 97 -26.83 11.43 5.88
N TRP A 98 -27.23 10.16 5.77
CA TRP A 98 -27.25 9.42 4.50
C TRP A 98 -28.11 10.08 3.43
N ASP A 99 -29.24 10.67 3.79
CA ASP A 99 -30.13 11.36 2.84
C ASP A 99 -29.50 12.64 2.26
N GLN A 100 -28.74 13.41 3.05
CA GLN A 100 -28.01 14.58 2.58
C GLN A 100 -26.82 14.18 1.69
N ILE A 101 -26.16 13.07 2.04
CA ILE A 101 -25.04 12.52 1.27
C ILE A 101 -25.52 11.95 -0.06
N LEU A 102 -26.69 11.28 -0.11
CA LEU A 102 -27.30 10.81 -1.35
C LEU A 102 -27.58 11.94 -2.35
N GLY A 103 -27.99 13.11 -1.86
CA GLY A 103 -28.16 14.31 -2.70
C GLY A 103 -26.85 14.76 -3.35
N LEU A 104 -25.77 14.87 -2.56
CA LEU A 104 -24.43 15.19 -3.06
C LEU A 104 -23.89 14.09 -3.98
N VAL A 105 -23.99 12.82 -3.59
CA VAL A 105 -23.49 11.68 -4.37
C VAL A 105 -24.16 11.66 -5.74
N ARG A 106 -25.48 11.84 -5.85
CA ARG A 106 -26.15 11.89 -7.16
C ARG A 106 -25.67 13.06 -8.03
N GLN A 107 -25.37 14.21 -7.43
CA GLN A 107 -24.82 15.36 -8.15
C GLN A 107 -23.40 15.09 -8.68
N TYR A 108 -22.59 14.37 -7.93
CA TYR A 108 -21.19 14.07 -8.29
C TYR A 108 -21.00 12.73 -8.99
N GLU A 109 -21.96 11.81 -8.95
CA GLU A 109 -21.84 10.46 -9.52
C GLU A 109 -21.49 10.50 -11.00
N THR A 110 -22.20 11.35 -11.76
CA THR A 110 -21.94 11.53 -13.19
C THR A 110 -20.54 12.08 -13.44
N LEU A 111 -20.12 13.09 -12.66
CA LEU A 111 -18.80 13.70 -12.79
C LEU A 111 -17.69 12.70 -12.42
N THR A 112 -17.85 11.98 -11.31
CA THR A 112 -16.91 10.95 -10.85
C THR A 112 -16.78 9.83 -11.87
N LEU A 113 -17.89 9.39 -12.48
CA LEU A 113 -17.89 8.35 -13.50
C LEU A 113 -17.19 8.81 -14.78
N ILE A 114 -17.42 10.05 -15.21
CA ILE A 114 -16.70 10.66 -16.36
C ILE A 114 -15.20 10.73 -16.07
N VAL A 115 -14.79 11.25 -14.91
CA VAL A 115 -13.37 11.34 -14.53
C VAL A 115 -12.72 9.95 -14.50
N LEU A 116 -13.42 8.96 -13.95
CA LEU A 116 -12.93 7.58 -13.91
C LEU A 116 -12.74 7.01 -15.32
N ILE A 117 -13.72 7.19 -16.22
CA ILE A 117 -13.61 6.76 -17.62
C ILE A 117 -12.42 7.43 -18.30
N VAL A 118 -12.25 8.76 -18.14
CA VAL A 118 -11.14 9.51 -18.74
C VAL A 118 -9.80 8.98 -18.23
N LEU A 119 -9.65 8.75 -16.93
CA LEU A 119 -8.43 8.17 -16.35
C LEU A 119 -8.12 6.78 -16.92
N VAL A 120 -9.14 5.92 -17.05
CA VAL A 120 -8.98 4.58 -17.64
C VAL A 120 -8.58 4.67 -19.11
N VAL A 121 -9.22 5.54 -19.91
CA VAL A 121 -8.89 5.73 -21.33
C VAL A 121 -7.46 6.25 -21.49
N ILE A 122 -7.04 7.24 -20.69
CA ILE A 122 -5.68 7.75 -20.69
C ILE A 122 -4.70 6.63 -20.31
N PHE A 123 -4.97 5.89 -19.24
CA PHE A 123 -4.12 4.79 -18.80
C PHE A 123 -3.96 3.72 -19.89
N VAL A 124 -5.06 3.30 -20.52
CA VAL A 124 -5.04 2.32 -21.63
C VAL A 124 -4.32 2.88 -22.84
N ALA A 125 -4.56 4.13 -23.24
CA ALA A 125 -3.91 4.77 -24.37
C ALA A 125 -2.39 4.89 -24.16
N VAL A 126 -1.95 5.31 -22.97
CA VAL A 126 -0.53 5.36 -22.58
C VAL A 126 0.05 3.95 -22.63
N ARG A 127 -0.63 2.96 -22.04
CA ARG A 127 -0.13 1.59 -21.98
C ARG A 127 -0.03 0.92 -23.36
N LEU A 128 -0.99 1.20 -24.25
CA LEU A 128 -0.96 0.72 -25.63
C LEU A 128 0.12 1.43 -26.46
N ARG A 129 0.34 2.73 -26.26
CA ARG A 129 1.44 3.47 -26.91
C ARG A 129 2.80 2.94 -26.48
N GLU A 130 2.99 2.65 -25.18
CA GLU A 130 4.22 2.02 -24.67
C GLU A 130 4.47 0.64 -25.30
N ARG A 131 3.41 -0.19 -25.42
CA ARG A 131 3.52 -1.52 -26.05
C ARG A 131 3.83 -1.42 -27.55
N ARG A 132 3.21 -0.48 -28.27
CA ARG A 132 3.47 -0.24 -29.71
C ARG A 132 4.89 0.27 -29.95
N ARG A 133 5.39 1.21 -29.13
CA ARG A 133 6.79 1.69 -29.21
C ARG A 133 7.81 0.56 -29.00
N LYS A 134 7.57 -0.34 -28.04
CA LYS A 134 8.45 -1.50 -27.81
C LYS A 134 8.44 -2.52 -28.95
N ARG A 135 7.29 -2.72 -29.61
CA ARG A 135 7.18 -3.60 -30.80
C ARG A 135 7.84 -2.98 -32.05
N ALA A 136 7.70 -1.68 -32.24
CA ALA A 136 8.32 -0.96 -33.36
C ALA A 136 9.86 -0.84 -33.22
N ALA A 137 10.41 -1.00 -32.02
CA ALA A 137 11.85 -1.03 -31.76
C ALA A 137 12.49 -2.43 -31.87
N SER A 138 11.72 -3.46 -32.25
CA SER A 138 12.24 -4.81 -32.56
C SER A 138 11.76 -5.36 -33.92
N PRO A 139 12.15 -4.72 -35.03
CA PRO A 139 12.34 -5.47 -36.27
C PRO A 139 13.64 -5.05 -36.98
N ALA A 140 14.71 -5.83 -36.78
CA ALA A 140 15.83 -6.03 -37.71
C ALA A 140 16.86 -6.97 -37.04
N ALA A 141 16.52 -8.25 -36.95
CA ALA A 141 17.47 -9.33 -36.72
C ALA A 141 16.89 -10.57 -37.40
N ASP A 142 16.85 -10.52 -38.74
CA ASP A 142 16.80 -11.65 -39.65
C ASP A 142 17.59 -11.24 -40.90
#